data_AF-A0A6G1LBF7-F1
#
_entry.id   AF-A0A6G1LBF7-F1
#
_cell.length_a   1.000
_cell.length_b   1.000
_cell.length_c   1.000
_cell.angle_alpha   90.00
_cell.angle_beta   90.00
_cell.angle_gamma   90.00
#
_symmetry.space_group_name_H-M   'P 1'
#
loop_
_entity.id
_entity.type
_entity.pdbx_description
1 polymer ?
#
loop_
_entity_poly.entity_id
_entity_poly.type
_entity_poly.pdbx_seq_one_letter_code
_entity_poly.pdbx_strand_id
1 'polypeptide(L)'
;MPEDICTYSLKQLDTAKLFIKRPKIASYLGSTVLADRFLIEVETHNLTKRNPHPNLVQFQGCIARNGRATGLILRRYAGTLMDVVGDSEGSIRSNVTQ
;
A
#
# COMPACT_ATOMS: atom_id res chain seq x y z
N MET A 1 -14.22 -11.09 -3.08
CA MET A 1 -13.76 -10.34 -1.89
C MET A 1 -14.34 -11.00 -0.67
N PRO A 2 -13.53 -11.26 0.37
CA PRO A 2 -14.04 -11.71 1.66
C PRO A 2 -15.04 -10.71 2.26
N GLU A 3 -16.05 -11.21 2.97
CA GLU A 3 -17.16 -10.39 3.50
C GLU A 3 -16.76 -9.48 4.67
N ASP A 4 -15.69 -9.84 5.39
CA ASP A 4 -15.16 -9.11 6.55
C ASP A 4 -14.26 -7.92 6.17
N ILE A 5 -14.07 -7.66 4.87
CA ILE A 5 -13.25 -6.56 4.37
C ILE A 5 -14.16 -5.40 3.96
N CYS A 6 -13.95 -4.24 4.59
CA CYS A 6 -14.59 -2.99 4.15
C CYS A 6 -14.08 -2.59 2.77
N THR A 7 -14.99 -2.45 1.80
CA THR A 7 -14.66 -2.01 0.44
C THR A 7 -15.26 -0.65 0.12
N TYR A 8 -14.56 0.13 -0.69
CA TYR A 8 -14.98 1.48 -1.08
C TYR A 8 -14.80 1.69 -2.58
N SER A 9 -15.60 2.59 -3.15
CA SER A 9 -15.31 3.16 -4.47
C SER A 9 -14.36 4.35 -4.30
N LEU A 10 -13.40 4.50 -5.21
CA LEU A 10 -12.44 5.62 -5.17
C LEU A 10 -13.14 7.00 -5.15
N LYS A 11 -14.33 7.11 -5.77
CA LYS A 11 -15.11 8.36 -5.83
C LYS A 11 -15.65 8.82 -4.47
N GLN A 12 -15.70 7.92 -3.48
CA GLN A 12 -16.25 8.20 -2.15
C GLN A 12 -15.17 8.63 -1.15
N LEU A 13 -13.90 8.60 -1.54
CA LEU A 13 -12.77 8.81 -0.64
C LEU A 13 -12.20 10.22 -0.78
N ASP A 14 -11.98 10.87 0.36
CA ASP A 14 -11.11 12.04 0.45
C ASP A 14 -9.64 11.57 0.41
N THR A 15 -9.09 11.47 -0.80
CA THR A 15 -7.75 10.93 -1.03
C THR A 15 -6.63 11.82 -0.50
N ALA A 16 -6.91 13.09 -0.18
CA ALA A 16 -5.94 13.98 0.45
C ALA A 16 -5.64 13.53 1.89
N LYS A 17 -6.61 12.95 2.60
CA LYS A 17 -6.45 12.49 3.99
C LYS A 17 -6.00 11.04 4.13
N LEU A 18 -5.96 10.30 3.03
CA LEU A 18 -5.71 8.85 3.03
C LEU A 18 -4.47 8.51 2.22
N PHE A 19 -3.71 7.51 2.66
CA PHE A 19 -2.65 6.94 1.85
C PHE A 19 -3.18 5.73 1.09
N ILE A 20 -3.13 5.78 -0.25
CA ILE A 20 -3.63 4.71 -1.11
C ILE A 20 -2.45 3.92 -1.67
N LYS A 21 -2.20 2.73 -1.12
CA LYS A 21 -1.17 1.83 -1.64
C LYS A 21 -1.75 1.02 -2.81
N ARG A 22 -1.17 1.16 -4.00
CA ARG A 22 -1.59 0.43 -5.21
C ARG A 22 -0.65 -0.73 -5.52
N PRO A 23 -1.14 -1.83 -6.13
CA PRO A 23 -0.29 -2.91 -6.59
C PRO A 23 0.67 -2.41 -7.68
N LYS A 24 1.92 -2.86 -7.64
CA LYS A 24 2.92 -2.53 -8.67
C LYS A 24 2.73 -3.42 -9.91
N ILE A 25 1.91 -2.96 -10.84
CA ILE A 25 1.47 -3.73 -12.02
C ILE A 25 2.62 -4.15 -12.93
N ALA A 26 3.63 -3.27 -13.11
CA ALA A 26 4.75 -3.52 -14.02
C ALA A 26 5.56 -4.79 -13.67
N SER A 27 5.46 -5.29 -12.43
CA SER A 27 6.15 -6.49 -12.00
C SER A 27 5.40 -7.80 -12.32
N TYR A 28 4.16 -7.72 -12.84
CA TYR A 28 3.29 -8.87 -13.07
C TYR A 28 2.45 -8.66 -14.34
N LEU A 29 3.07 -8.87 -15.50
CA LEU A 29 2.37 -8.80 -16.79
C LEU A 29 1.50 -10.05 -17.00
N GLY A 30 0.19 -9.85 -17.16
CA GLY A 30 -0.71 -10.84 -17.77
C GLY A 30 -1.22 -11.99 -16.89
N SER A 31 -0.96 -12.02 -15.58
CA SER A 31 -1.38 -13.12 -14.71
C SER A 31 -2.31 -12.72 -13.56
N THR A 32 -3.15 -13.65 -13.11
CA THR A 32 -3.99 -13.49 -11.91
C THR A 32 -3.17 -13.41 -10.63
N VAL A 33 -1.90 -13.83 -10.67
CA VAL A 33 -0.95 -13.81 -9.54
C VAL A 33 -0.87 -12.45 -8.87
N LEU A 34 -0.98 -11.35 -9.64
CA LEU A 34 -1.03 -10.00 -9.05
C LEU A 34 -2.25 -9.81 -8.17
N ALA A 35 -3.43 -10.20 -8.66
CA ALA A 35 -4.67 -10.08 -7.93
C ALA A 35 -4.66 -10.97 -6.68
N ASP A 36 -4.12 -12.19 -6.80
CA ASP A 36 -4.03 -13.15 -5.70
C ASP A 36 -3.07 -12.65 -4.60
N ARG A 37 -1.87 -12.18 -4.99
CA ARG A 37 -0.92 -11.58 -4.04
C ARG A 37 -1.46 -10.31 -3.39
N PHE A 38 -2.16 -9.48 -4.16
CA PHE A 38 -2.75 -8.28 -3.62
C PHE A 38 -3.90 -8.59 -2.67
N LEU A 39 -4.67 -9.66 -2.92
CA LEU A 39 -5.69 -10.13 -1.99
C LEU A 39 -5.07 -10.61 -0.67
N ILE A 40 -3.97 -11.36 -0.71
CA ILE A 40 -3.21 -11.74 0.50
C ILE A 40 -2.78 -10.49 1.28
N GLU A 41 -2.34 -9.44 0.58
CA GLU A 41 -1.98 -8.18 1.22
C GLU A 41 -3.18 -7.51 1.92
N VAL A 42 -4.37 -7.53 1.29
CA VAL A 42 -5.62 -7.02 1.88
C VAL A 42 -5.99 -7.81 3.15
N GLU A 43 -5.96 -9.14 3.09
CA GLU A 43 -6.29 -10.01 4.22
C GLU A 43 -5.30 -9.82 5.39
N THR A 44 -4.02 -9.70 5.08
CA THR A 44 -2.97 -9.44 6.08
C THR A 44 -3.21 -8.12 6.82
N HIS A 45 -3.61 -7.07 6.10
CA HIS A 45 -3.97 -5.80 6.74
C HIS A 45 -5.31 -5.87 7.48
N ASN A 46 -6.24 -6.73 7.07
CA ASN A 46 -7.47 -6.94 7.82
C ASN A 46 -7.22 -7.60 9.19
N LEU A 47 -6.19 -8.45 9.28
CA LEU A 47 -5.72 -9.00 10.55
C LEU A 47 -5.20 -7.90 11.49
N THR A 48 -4.42 -6.95 10.98
CA THR A 48 -3.89 -5.85 11.81
C THR A 48 -4.98 -4.86 12.21
N LYS A 49 -6.05 -4.73 11.42
CA LYS A 49 -7.24 -3.95 11.81
C LYS A 49 -7.96 -4.55 13.02
N ARG A 50 -8.02 -5.88 13.12
CA ARG A 50 -8.62 -6.58 14.27
C ARG A 50 -7.80 -6.44 15.56
N ASN A 51 -6.48 -6.33 15.43
CA ASN A 51 -5.56 -6.11 16.56
C ASN A 51 -4.65 -4.91 16.29
N PRO A 52 -5.15 -3.67 16.46
CA PRO A 52 -4.38 -2.47 16.16
C PRO A 52 -3.13 -2.36 17.04
N HIS A 53 -1.97 -2.17 16.42
CA HIS A 53 -0.72 -1.91 17.12
C HIS A 53 -0.29 -0.45 16.91
N PRO A 54 0.18 0.27 17.95
CA PRO A 54 0.52 1.70 17.84
C PRO A 54 1.60 2.01 16.79
N ASN A 55 2.51 1.06 16.55
CA ASN A 55 3.63 1.21 15.61
C ASN A 55 3.38 0.59 14.23
N LEU A 56 2.15 0.12 13.94
CA LEU A 56 1.78 -0.35 12.61
C LEU A 56 0.79 0.61 11.96
N VAL A 57 0.81 0.65 10.63
CA VAL A 57 -0.13 1.48 9.87
C VAL A 57 -1.56 1.00 10.09
N GLN A 58 -2.46 1.94 10.35
CA GLN A 58 -3.89 1.65 10.47
C GLN A 58 -4.51 1.39 9.10
N PHE A 59 -5.06 0.19 8.92
CA PHE A 59 -5.82 -0.22 7.76
C PHE A 59 -7.30 0.15 7.91
N GLN A 60 -7.87 0.80 6.90
CA GLN A 60 -9.27 1.24 6.91
C GLN A 60 -10.17 0.34 6.05
N GLY A 61 -9.61 -0.22 4.97
CA GLY A 61 -10.29 -1.06 3.99
C GLY A 61 -9.57 -1.04 2.65
N CYS A 62 -10.23 -1.48 1.59
CA CYS A 62 -9.65 -1.44 0.24
C CYS A 62 -10.58 -0.76 -0.76
N ILE A 63 -10.02 -0.25 -1.84
CA ILE A 63 -10.77 0.17 -3.01
C ILE A 63 -11.07 -1.08 -3.83
N ALA A 64 -12.35 -1.32 -4.13
CA ALA A 64 -12.77 -2.42 -4.97
C ALA A 64 -13.42 -1.94 -6.27
N ARG A 65 -13.11 -2.60 -7.39
CA ARG A 65 -13.75 -2.39 -8.69
C ARG A 65 -13.96 -3.74 -9.36
N ASN A 66 -15.19 -4.01 -9.80
CA ASN A 66 -15.57 -5.27 -10.45
C ASN A 66 -15.14 -6.51 -9.63
N GLY A 67 -15.38 -6.47 -8.31
CA GLY A 67 -15.03 -7.55 -7.38
C GLY A 67 -13.54 -7.72 -7.07
N ARG A 68 -12.66 -6.86 -7.61
CA ARG A 68 -11.20 -6.92 -7.41
C ARG A 68 -10.68 -5.74 -6.61
N ALA A 69 -9.69 -5.96 -5.75
CA ALA A 69 -9.06 -4.90 -4.99
C ALA A 69 -8.08 -4.18 -5.90
N THR A 70 -8.14 -2.85 -5.88
CA THR A 70 -7.31 -1.99 -6.72
C THR A 70 -6.44 -1.03 -5.90
N GLY A 71 -6.65 -0.97 -4.58
CA GLY A 71 -5.81 -0.20 -3.66
C GLY A 71 -6.14 -0.51 -2.21
N LEU A 72 -5.14 -0.43 -1.32
CA LEU A 72 -5.33 -0.46 0.12
C LEU A 72 -5.52 0.96 0.62
N ILE A 73 -6.46 1.14 1.55
CA ILE A 73 -6.73 2.41 2.21
C ILE A 73 -6.05 2.38 3.57
N LEU A 74 -4.98 3.16 3.68
CA LEU A 74 -4.15 3.26 4.87
C LEU A 74 -4.24 4.67 5.45
N ARG A 75 -4.02 4.79 6.75
CA ARG A 75 -3.81 6.09 7.39
C ARG A 75 -2.63 6.81 6.74
N ARG A 76 -2.83 8.09 6.41
CA ARG A 76 -1.74 8.99 6.00
C ARG A 76 -1.02 9.51 7.25
N TYR A 77 0.30 9.47 7.23
CA TYR A 77 1.17 10.08 8.23
C TYR A 77 1.82 11.34 7.65
N ALA A 78 2.39 12.19 8.52
CA ALA A 78 3.00 13.46 8.13
C ALA A 78 4.21 13.29 7.20
N GLY A 79 4.92 12.15 7.32
CA GLY A 79 6.08 11.83 6.51
C GLY A 79 6.61 10.44 6.85
N THR A 80 7.64 10.06 6.12
CA THR A 80 8.45 8.85 6.31
C THR A 80 9.72 9.19 7.05
N LEU A 81 10.46 8.16 7.49
CA LEU A 81 11.78 8.37 8.09
C LEU A 81 12.74 9.07 7.13
N MET A 82 12.69 8.73 5.84
CA MET A 82 13.55 9.34 4.80
C MET A 82 13.29 10.85 4.64
N ASP A 83 12.03 11.28 4.79
CA ASP A 83 11.68 12.71 4.74
C ASP A 83 12.33 13.52 5.88
N VAL A 84 12.59 12.87 7.02
CA VAL A 84 13.16 13.50 8.22
C VAL A 84 14.69 13.45 8.23
N VAL A 85 15.26 12.30 7.88
CA VAL A 85 16.72 12.09 7.91
C VAL A 85 17.40 12.78 6.74
N GLY A 86 16.67 13.01 5.63
CA GLY A 86 17.27 13.43 4.37
C GLY A 86 18.04 12.27 3.72
N ASP A 87 18.18 12.31 2.40
CA ASP A 87 18.89 11.27 1.63
C ASP A 87 20.39 11.37 1.92
N SER A 88 20.81 10.72 3.01
CA SER A 88 22.20 10.65 3.45
C SER A 88 22.94 9.53 2.74
N GLU A 89 22.75 9.36 1.43
CA GLU A 89 23.63 8.50 0.65
C GLU A 89 24.81 9.32 0.14
N GLY A 90 25.94 9.10 0.80
CA GLY A 90 27.23 9.57 0.36
C GLY A 90 27.46 9.22 -1.11
N SER A 91 27.80 10.27 -1.87
CA SER A 91 28.48 10.20 -3.16
C SER A 91 29.76 9.36 -3.04
N ILE A 92 29.66 8.03 -3.01
CA ILE A 92 30.78 7.19 -3.44
C ILE A 92 30.81 7.32 -4.95
N ARG A 93 31.66 8.23 -5.41
CA ARG A 93 32.11 8.26 -6.80
C ARG A 93 32.76 6.90 -7.07
N SER A 94 32.03 6.02 -7.74
CA SER A 94 32.62 4.84 -8.36
C SER A 94 33.54 5.33 -9.48
N ASN A 95 34.82 5.55 -9.16
CA ASN A 95 35.86 5.66 -10.18
C ASN A 95 36.10 4.25 -10.73
N VAL A 96 35.31 3.82 -11.72
CA VAL A 96 35.68 2.75 -12.65
C VAL A 96 35.13 3.10 -14.02
N THR A 97 36.04 3.28 -14.98
CA THR A 97 35.98 3.22 -16.46
C THR A 97 37.04 4.25 -16.93
N GLN A 98 38.13 3.92 -17.63
CA GLN A 98 38.44 2.82 -18.55
C GLN A 98 39.95 2.56 -18.54
#